data_AF-A0A7Y3AC43-F1
#
_entry.id   AF-A0A7Y3AC43-F1
#
_cell.length_a   1.000
_cell.length_b   1.000
_cell.length_c   1.000
_cell.angle_alpha   90.00
_cell.angle_beta   90.00
_cell.angle_gamma   90.00
#
_symmetry.space_group_name_H-M   'P 1'
#
loop_
_entity.id
_entity.type
_entity.pdbx_description
1 polymer ?
#
loop_
_entity_poly.entity_id
_entity_poly.type
_entity_poly.pdbx_seq_one_letter_code
_entity_poly.pdbx_strand_id
1 'polypeptide(L)' 'MEAVSVIMQVGYFKMTKGRRIFLMAPFHHHFEKKGWHETKVVVRFWIVSIILGFLALATLKLR' A
#
# COMPACT_ATOMS: atom_id res chain seq x y z
N MET A 1 1.77 -4.58 -1.82
CA MET A 1 1.43 -3.65 -0.72
C MET A 1 -0.07 -3.67 -0.41
N GLU A 2 -0.95 -3.42 -1.40
CA GLU A 2 -2.41 -3.36 -1.21
C GLU A 2 -3.01 -4.59 -0.51
N ALA A 3 -2.74 -5.80 -1.01
CA ALA A 3 -3.27 -7.03 -0.39
C ALA A 3 -2.81 -7.19 1.07
N VAL A 4 -1.54 -6.89 1.35
CA VAL A 4 -0.98 -6.95 2.72
C VAL A 4 -1.70 -5.95 3.63
N SER A 5 -2.01 -4.75 3.13
CA SER A 5 -2.77 -3.75 3.90
C SER A 5 -4.17 -4.24 4.27
N VAL A 6 -4.85 -4.99 3.37
CA VAL A 6 -6.16 -5.58 3.65
C VAL A 6 -6.05 -6.70 4.68
N ILE A 7 -5.06 -7.59 4.54
CA ILE A 7 -4.84 -8.69 5.50
C ILE A 7 -4.58 -8.14 6.90
N MET A 8 -3.68 -7.16 7.02
CA MET A 8 -3.37 -6.52 8.32
C MET A 8 -4.59 -5.79 8.88
N GLN A 9 -5.32 -5.04 8.06
CA GLN A 9 -6.51 -4.32 8.48
C GLN A 9 -7.59 -5.26 9.03
N VAL A 10 -7.91 -6.33 8.28
CA VAL A 10 -8.92 -7.31 8.68
C VAL A 10 -8.47 -8.08 9.92
N GLY A 11 -7.21 -8.53 9.95
CA GLY A 11 -6.63 -9.25 11.09
C GLY A 11 -6.69 -8.41 12.38
N TYR A 12 -6.28 -7.14 12.30
CA TYR A 12 -6.30 -6.23 13.44
C TYR A 12 -7.71 -5.86 13.89
N PHE A 13 -8.63 -5.62 12.95
CA PHE A 13 -10.03 -5.33 13.27
C PHE A 13 -10.67 -6.47 14.05
N LYS A 14 -10.41 -7.72 13.64
CA LYS A 14 -10.87 -8.92 14.36
C LYS A 14 -10.21 -9.04 15.74
N MET A 15 -8.89 -8.92 15.80
CA MET A 15 -8.12 -9.08 17.05
C MET A 15 -8.48 -8.03 18.11
N THR A 16 -8.70 -6.79 17.69
CA THR A 16 -9.01 -5.66 18.59
C THR A 16 -10.50 -5.42 18.80
N LYS A 17 -11.35 -6.29 18.23
CA LYS A 17 -12.82 -6.17 18.27
C LYS A 17 -13.33 -4.80 17.79
N GLY A 18 -12.72 -4.26 16.74
CA GLY A 18 -13.26 -3.09 16.05
C GLY A 18 -12.29 -1.92 15.82
N ARG A 19 -11.04 -1.98 16.31
CA ARG A 19 -10.07 -0.92 16.01
C ARG A 19 -9.50 -1.12 14.60
N ARG A 20 -9.10 -0.03 13.96
CA ARG A 20 -8.53 -0.01 12.61
C ARG A 20 -7.09 0.49 12.67
N ILE A 21 -6.17 -0.12 11.91
CA ILE A 21 -4.78 0.37 11.82
C ILE A 21 -4.72 1.51 10.80
N PHE A 22 -5.36 1.31 9.65
CA PHE A 22 -5.51 2.33 8.62
C PHE A 22 -6.91 2.93 8.67
N LEU A 23 -7.03 4.22 8.36
CA LEU A 23 -8.32 4.90 8.15
C LEU A 23 -9.26 4.11 7.21
N MET A 24 -8.70 3.53 6.14
CA MET A 24 -9.36 2.62 5.22
C MET A 24 -8.32 1.69 4.59
N ALA A 25 -8.74 0.47 4.26
CA ALA A 25 -7.98 -0.44 3.41
C ALA A 25 -8.83 -0.74 2.16
N PRO A 26 -8.24 -0.88 0.96
CA PRO A 26 -6.80 -0.95 0.68
C PRO A 26 -6.03 0.37 0.92
N PHE A 27 -4.70 0.30 0.94
CA PHE A 27 -3.84 1.37 1.46
C PHE A 27 -3.93 2.67 0.66
N HIS A 28 -4.25 2.65 -0.63
CA HIS A 28 -4.45 3.89 -1.39
C HIS A 28 -5.61 4.75 -0.85
N HIS A 29 -6.74 4.15 -0.46
CA HIS A 29 -7.87 4.87 0.15
C HIS A 29 -7.52 5.49 1.51
N HIS A 30 -6.50 4.98 2.21
CA HIS A 30 -6.00 5.62 3.42
C HIS A 30 -5.50 7.05 3.13
N PHE A 31 -4.85 7.27 1.99
CA PHE A 31 -4.34 8.58 1.60
C PHE A 31 -5.46 9.49 1.08
N GLU A 32 -6.43 8.94 0.35
CA GLU A 32 -7.62 9.69 -0.06
C GLU A 32 -8.41 10.18 1.17
N LYS A 33 -8.59 9.33 2.18
CA LYS A 33 -9.18 9.72 3.48
C LYS A 33 -8.37 10.77 4.23
N LYS A 34 -7.07 10.89 3.97
CA LYS A 34 -6.19 11.97 4.47
C LYS A 34 -6.27 13.25 3.64
N GLY A 35 -7.13 13.30 2.62
CA GLY A 35 -7.35 14.47 1.77
C GLY A 35 -6.44 14.55 0.55
N TRP A 36 -5.78 13.45 0.16
CA TRP A 36 -5.02 13.46 -1.09
C TRP A 36 -5.93 13.24 -2.28
N HIS A 37 -5.73 14.03 -3.34
CA HIS A 37 -6.34 13.76 -4.63
C HIS A 37 -5.88 12.40 -5.16
N GLU A 38 -6.81 11.65 -5.75
CA GLU A 38 -6.57 10.33 -6.34
C GLU A 38 -5.36 10.34 -7.29
N THR A 39 -5.28 11.30 -8.21
CA THR A 39 -4.15 11.45 -9.14
C THR A 39 -2.81 11.57 -8.42
N LYS A 40 -2.76 12.29 -7.28
CA LYS A 40 -1.54 12.42 -6.46
C LYS A 40 -1.14 11.09 -5.84
N VAL A 41 -2.11 10.28 -5.40
CA VAL A 41 -1.85 8.94 -4.84
C VAL A 41 -1.33 8.02 -5.93
N VAL A 42 -2.01 7.97 -7.08
CA VAL A 42 -1.64 7.12 -8.23
C VAL A 42 -0.21 7.40 -8.69
N VAL A 43 0.14 8.69 -8.92
CA VAL A 43 1.48 9.06 -9.40
C VAL A 43 2.56 8.67 -8.39
N ARG A 44 2.32 8.83 -7.09
CA ARG A 44 3.28 8.41 -6.05
C ARG A 44 3.46 6.88 -6.01
N PHE A 45 2.38 6.14 -6.22
CA PHE A 45 2.44 4.68 -6.28
C PHE A 45 3.19 4.18 -7.52
N TRP A 46 3.09 4.88 -8.64
CA TRP A 46 3.90 4.60 -9.82
C TRP A 46 5.39 4.81 -9.57
N ILE A 47 5.76 5.92 -8.91
CA ILE A 47 7.17 6.19 -8.56
C ILE A 47 7.74 5.03 -7.72
N VAL A 48 7.01 4.59 -6.69
CA VAL A 48 7.43 3.45 -5.85
C VAL A 48 7.51 2.15 -6.66
N SER A 49 6.54 1.90 -7.53
CA SER A 49 6.51 0.70 -8.39
C SER A 49 7.70 0.66 -9.35
N ILE A 50 8.07 1.79 -9.94
CA ILE A 50 9.23 1.91 -10.83
C ILE A 50 10.53 1.65 -10.06
N ILE A 51 10.70 2.26 -8.88
CA ILE A 51 11.89 2.04 -8.03
C ILE A 51 12.03 0.57 -7.66
N LEU A 52 10.94 -0.07 -7.21
CA LEU A 52 10.95 -1.50 -6.88
C LEU A 52 11.20 -2.38 -8.11
N GLY A 53 10.70 -1.99 -9.28
CA GLY A 53 10.98 -2.65 -10.55
C GLY A 53 12.47 -2.63 -10.89
N PHE A 54 13.12 -1.46 -10.78
CA PHE A 54 14.57 -1.36 -10.98
C PHE A 54 15.37 -2.15 -9.94
N LEU A 55 14.95 -2.15 -8.67
CA LEU A 55 15.57 -2.97 -7.63
C LEU A 55 15.45 -4.46 -7.96
N ALA A 56 14.27 -4.91 -8.41
CA ALA A 56 14.06 -6.30 -8.82
C ALA A 56 14.99 -6.69 -9.99
N LEU A 57 15.10 -5.82 -11.00
CA LEU A 57 16.04 -6.03 -12.12
C LEU A 57 17.49 -6.07 -11.65
N ALA A 58 17.89 -5.20 -10.73
CA ALA A 58 19.25 -5.17 -10.17
C ALA A 58 19.59 -6.45 -9.39
N THR A 59 18.60 -7.11 -8.77
CA THR A 59 18.79 -8.39 -8.07
C THR A 59 18.80 -9.60 -9.00
N LEU A 60 18.38 -9.43 -10.27
CA LEU A 60 18.34 -10.52 -11.23
C LEU A 60 19.77 -10.88 -11.64
N LYS A 61 20.28 -12.01 -11.12
CA LYS A 61 21.55 -12.56 -11.57
C LYS A 61 21.39 -13.16 -12.96
N LEU A 62 21.73 -12.38 -13.97
CA LEU A 62 21.94 -12.86 -15.34
C LEU A 62 23.36 -13.41 -15.43
N ARG A 63 23.56 -14.64 -14.95
CA ARG A 63 24.79 -15.41 -15.16
C ARG A 63 24.43 -16.88 -15.37
#